data_AF-A0A846TZV5-F1
#
_entry.id   AF-A0A846TZV5-F1
#
_cell.length_a   1.000
_cell.length_b   1.000
_cell.length_c   1.000
_cell.angle_alpha   90.00
_cell.angle_beta   90.00
_cell.angle_gamma   90.00
#
_symmetry.space_group_name_H-M   'P 1'
#
loop_
_entity.id
_entity.type
_entity.pdbx_description
1 polymer ?
#
loop_
_entity_poly.entity_id
_entity_poly.type
_entity_poly.pdbx_seq_one_letter_code
_entity_poly.pdbx_strand_id
1 'polypeptide(L)'
;MAWSLPLAVFAIMISGPKAQKIWMIAGLTVHVLVIAGMDLVQLLFQFLMDIPDKTEFLNDSPVGGRAAAGEVSAAGITSTDSYWDMVQDRLNDFVGGRMEIPIMFFMGIGLFLVGAHLYHAGIFDERGRKLRLWIMTLAFGVGVPVDWACRLLVPDYTGAITRYITSTLVAFGILAAVAAFHARKTDTGILGTALSAVGKMALTCYILQNLVASIIFYDWGFGVANRIAGDNTVWWTMVIYLGIAGFLIGLSLVWLRFFKRSLVEWLWHGMFDGISAALDRRQQRIQSR
;
A
#
# COMPACT_ATOMS: atom_id res chain seq x y z
N MET A 1 -6.58 -8.41 -15.34
CA MET A 1 -5.74 -9.10 -14.33
C MET A 1 -6.26 -9.02 -12.89
N ALA A 2 -6.99 -7.98 -12.46
CA ALA A 2 -7.44 -7.87 -11.05
C ALA A 2 -8.31 -9.03 -10.51
N TRP A 3 -9.01 -9.77 -11.39
CA TRP A 3 -9.88 -10.89 -10.98
C TRP A 3 -9.13 -12.21 -10.70
N SER A 4 -7.85 -12.34 -11.08
CA SER A 4 -7.13 -13.63 -10.96
C SER A 4 -6.65 -13.92 -9.54
N LEU A 5 -6.34 -12.89 -8.73
CA LEU A 5 -5.77 -13.07 -7.39
C LEU A 5 -6.80 -13.64 -6.39
N PRO A 6 -8.03 -13.10 -6.27
CA PRO A 6 -9.03 -13.69 -5.37
C PRO A 6 -9.40 -15.12 -5.76
N LEU A 7 -9.49 -15.42 -7.05
CA LEU A 7 -9.77 -16.77 -7.55
C LEU A 7 -8.63 -17.75 -7.25
N ALA A 8 -7.37 -17.32 -7.46
CA ALA A 8 -6.20 -18.14 -7.14
C ALA A 8 -6.12 -18.43 -5.64
N VAL A 9 -6.29 -17.40 -4.80
CA VAL A 9 -6.31 -17.54 -3.34
C VAL A 9 -7.44 -18.48 -2.92
N PHE A 10 -8.64 -18.32 -3.46
CA PHE A 10 -9.78 -19.19 -3.16
C PHE A 10 -9.50 -20.66 -3.51
N ALA A 11 -8.96 -20.91 -4.70
CA ALA A 11 -8.58 -22.27 -5.12
C ALA A 11 -7.53 -22.89 -4.19
N ILE A 12 -6.55 -22.10 -3.74
CA ILE A 12 -5.53 -22.54 -2.78
C ILE A 12 -6.15 -22.78 -1.40
N MET A 13 -7.08 -21.94 -0.95
CA MET A 13 -7.74 -22.09 0.35
C MET A 13 -8.61 -23.34 0.45
N ILE A 14 -9.23 -23.77 -0.66
CA ILE A 14 -9.99 -25.04 -0.71
C ILE A 14 -9.06 -26.25 -0.72
N SER A 15 -7.79 -26.08 -1.11
CA SER A 15 -6.80 -27.15 -1.08
C SER A 15 -6.38 -27.51 0.35
N GLY A 16 -5.75 -28.68 0.52
CA GLY A 16 -5.35 -29.17 1.84
C GLY A 16 -4.26 -28.30 2.51
N PRO A 17 -4.07 -28.41 3.85
CA PRO A 17 -3.11 -27.59 4.60
C PRO A 17 -1.67 -27.67 4.08
N LYS A 18 -1.26 -28.84 3.56
CA LYS A 18 0.05 -29.03 2.94
C LYS A 18 0.21 -28.17 1.68
N ALA A 19 -0.81 -28.11 0.83
CA ALA A 19 -0.80 -27.32 -0.39
C ALA A 19 -0.77 -25.83 -0.07
N GLN A 20 -1.56 -25.36 0.90
CA GLN A 20 -1.50 -23.96 1.37
C GLN A 20 -0.10 -23.57 1.84
N LYS A 21 0.57 -24.44 2.63
CA LYS A 21 1.93 -24.18 3.11
C LYS A 21 2.96 -24.16 1.97
N ILE A 22 2.83 -25.05 0.98
CA ILE A 22 3.69 -25.06 -0.22
C ILE A 22 3.52 -23.77 -1.01
N TRP A 23 2.27 -23.36 -1.28
CA TRP A 23 1.98 -22.12 -2.01
C TRP A 23 2.45 -20.88 -1.27
N MET A 24 2.32 -20.86 0.06
CA MET A 24 2.85 -19.79 0.89
C MET A 24 4.38 -19.68 0.76
N ILE A 25 5.10 -20.79 0.93
CA ILE A 25 6.56 -20.80 0.83
C ILE A 25 7.00 -20.45 -0.59
N ALA A 26 6.39 -21.04 -1.61
CA ALA A 26 6.70 -20.75 -3.00
C ALA A 26 6.48 -19.27 -3.34
N GLY A 27 5.33 -18.70 -2.96
CA GLY A 27 5.02 -17.29 -3.21
C GLY A 27 6.00 -16.34 -2.52
N LEU A 28 6.34 -16.60 -1.26
CA LEU A 28 7.32 -15.80 -0.51
C LEU A 28 8.73 -15.94 -1.07
N THR A 29 9.16 -17.15 -1.43
CA THR A 29 10.48 -17.39 -2.01
C THR A 29 10.61 -16.71 -3.37
N VAL A 30 9.61 -16.86 -4.25
CA VAL A 30 9.59 -16.16 -5.54
C VAL A 30 9.66 -14.66 -5.34
N HIS A 31 8.88 -14.12 -4.41
CA HIS A 31 8.91 -12.69 -4.07
C HIS A 31 10.31 -12.24 -3.66
N VAL A 32 10.92 -12.88 -2.65
CA VAL A 32 12.25 -12.51 -2.17
C VAL A 32 13.32 -12.63 -3.26
N LEU A 33 13.27 -13.69 -4.06
CA LEU A 33 14.21 -13.90 -5.17
C LEU A 33 14.07 -12.83 -6.25
N VAL A 34 12.85 -12.43 -6.59
CA VAL A 34 12.63 -11.37 -7.59
C VAL A 34 13.12 -10.03 -7.06
N ILE A 35 12.82 -9.68 -5.80
CA ILE A 35 13.31 -8.44 -5.19
C ILE A 35 14.84 -8.41 -5.12
N ALA A 36 15.47 -9.49 -4.64
CA ALA A 36 16.92 -9.60 -4.60
C ALA A 36 17.55 -9.55 -6.00
N GLY A 37 16.89 -10.18 -6.99
CA GLY A 37 17.31 -10.13 -8.39
C GLY A 37 17.22 -8.73 -8.99
N MET A 38 16.16 -7.97 -8.69
CA MET A 38 16.00 -6.59 -9.14
C MET A 38 17.09 -5.68 -8.57
N ASP A 39 17.32 -5.71 -7.25
CA ASP A 39 18.36 -4.91 -6.61
C ASP A 39 19.76 -5.34 -7.10
N LEU A 40 20.00 -6.63 -7.34
CA LEU A 40 21.26 -7.11 -7.92
C LEU A 40 21.46 -6.62 -9.35
N VAL A 41 20.44 -6.67 -10.20
CA VAL A 41 20.51 -6.14 -11.58
C VAL A 41 20.80 -4.64 -11.55
N GLN A 42 20.16 -3.90 -10.65
CA GLN A 42 20.39 -2.47 -10.49
C GLN A 42 21.83 -2.18 -10.04
N LEU A 43 22.34 -2.91 -9.06
CA LEU A 43 23.71 -2.78 -8.56
C LEU A 43 24.75 -3.15 -9.62
N LEU A 44 24.52 -4.23 -10.37
CA LEU A 44 25.37 -4.63 -11.50
C LEU A 44 25.34 -3.59 -12.63
N PHE A 45 24.17 -3.04 -12.95
CA PHE A 45 24.04 -2.00 -13.96
C PHE A 45 24.84 -0.74 -13.58
N GLN A 46 24.72 -0.28 -12.33
CA GLN A 46 25.49 0.85 -11.81
C GLN A 46 26.99 0.58 -11.86
N PHE A 47 27.42 -0.60 -11.40
CA PHE A 47 28.83 -1.00 -11.41
C PHE A 47 29.41 -1.08 -12.82
N LEU A 48 28.67 -1.63 -13.78
CA LEU A 48 29.12 -1.79 -15.17
C LEU A 48 29.15 -0.47 -15.96
N MET A 49 28.24 0.45 -15.65
CA MET A 49 28.09 1.71 -16.37
C MET A 49 28.93 2.85 -15.79
N ASP A 50 29.72 2.59 -14.73
CA ASP A 50 30.55 3.57 -14.00
C ASP A 50 29.80 4.89 -13.75
N ILE A 51 28.50 4.77 -13.44
CA ILE A 51 27.67 5.93 -13.15
C ILE A 51 28.17 6.48 -11.82
N PRO A 52 28.67 7.73 -11.75
CA PRO A 52 29.14 8.32 -10.51
C PRO A 52 28.07 8.17 -9.44
N ASP A 53 28.49 7.98 -8.19
CA ASP A 53 27.58 7.90 -7.07
C ASP A 53 26.60 9.07 -7.14
N LYS A 54 25.29 8.81 -7.09
CA LYS A 54 24.27 9.85 -7.33
C LYS A 54 24.44 11.03 -6.36
N THR A 55 25.06 10.76 -5.21
CA THR A 55 25.48 11.74 -4.21
C THR A 55 26.39 12.85 -4.77
N GLU A 56 27.29 12.56 -5.72
CA GLU A 56 28.14 13.58 -6.36
C GLU A 56 27.32 14.49 -7.30
N PHE A 57 26.39 13.92 -8.06
CA PHE A 57 25.52 14.67 -8.97
C PHE A 57 24.48 15.55 -8.22
N LEU A 58 24.05 15.10 -7.03
CA LEU A 58 23.11 15.83 -6.17
C LEU A 58 23.75 17.00 -5.42
N ASN A 59 25.05 16.94 -5.13
CA ASN A 59 25.77 18.01 -4.45
C ASN A 59 26.13 19.19 -5.37
N ASP A 60 26.32 18.96 -6.67
CA ASP A 60 26.68 19.99 -7.66
C ASP A 60 25.47 20.58 -8.42
N SER A 61 24.28 20.01 -8.21
CA SER A 61 23.04 20.53 -8.77
C SER A 61 22.40 21.54 -7.79
N PRO A 62 21.91 22.72 -8.23
CA PRO A 62 21.14 23.66 -7.37
C PRO A 62 19.76 23.08 -6.92
N VAL A 63 19.57 21.78 -7.15
CA VAL A 63 18.39 20.95 -6.99
C VAL A 63 18.61 19.91 -5.87
N GLY A 64 19.74 19.92 -5.16
CA GLY A 64 20.07 18.96 -4.08
C GLY A 64 19.01 18.79 -2.98
N GLY A 65 18.13 19.79 -2.79
CA GLY A 65 16.97 19.70 -1.89
C GLY A 65 15.74 18.95 -2.45
N ARG A 66 15.65 18.73 -3.76
CA ARG A 66 14.52 18.03 -4.42
C ARG A 66 14.66 16.51 -4.38
N ALA A 67 15.88 15.97 -4.28
CA ALA A 67 16.10 14.52 -4.25
C ALA A 67 15.89 13.90 -2.86
N ALA A 68 16.16 14.64 -1.79
CA ALA A 68 15.82 14.23 -0.42
C ALA A 68 14.30 14.21 -0.19
N ALA A 69 13.55 15.00 -0.96
CA ALA A 69 12.09 15.02 -1.03
C ALA A 69 11.57 14.04 -2.09
N GLY A 70 12.02 12.79 -2.02
CA GLY A 70 11.52 11.71 -2.85
C GLY A 70 12.33 11.48 -4.10
N GLU A 71 12.89 10.28 -4.20
CA GLU A 71 12.88 9.56 -5.47
C GLU A 71 11.44 9.50 -6.00
N VAL A 72 10.97 10.58 -6.62
CA VAL A 72 9.94 10.51 -7.65
C VAL A 72 10.64 10.00 -8.92
N SER A 73 11.17 8.79 -8.80
CA SER A 73 11.23 7.84 -9.90
C SER A 73 10.29 6.68 -9.55
N ALA A 74 9.08 7.02 -9.10
CA ALA A 74 7.96 6.08 -9.13
C ALA A 74 7.31 6.18 -10.52
N ALA A 75 8.00 5.59 -11.51
CA ALA A 75 7.57 5.45 -12.90
C ALA A 75 7.20 6.78 -13.59
N GLY A 76 8.14 7.41 -14.30
CA GLY A 76 7.83 8.25 -15.46
C GLY A 76 6.84 9.41 -15.33
N ILE A 77 6.66 10.04 -14.17
CA ILE A 77 5.95 11.33 -14.11
C ILE A 77 7.01 12.43 -14.21
N THR A 78 7.15 13.00 -15.40
CA THR A 78 8.10 14.08 -15.69
C THR A 78 7.54 15.47 -15.33
N SER A 79 6.22 15.62 -15.23
CA SER A 79 5.54 16.86 -14.79
C SER A 79 4.25 16.56 -14.02
N THR A 80 3.96 17.36 -13.00
CA THR A 80 2.64 17.33 -12.32
C THR A 80 1.81 18.59 -12.59
N ASP A 81 2.15 19.35 -13.64
CA ASP A 81 1.53 20.64 -13.95
C ASP A 81 0.12 20.49 -14.53
N SER A 82 -0.17 19.34 -15.15
CA SER A 82 -1.45 19.03 -15.78
C SER A 82 -1.88 17.60 -15.45
N TYR A 83 -3.11 17.45 -14.92
CA TYR A 83 -3.70 16.14 -14.68
C TYR A 83 -3.81 15.31 -15.97
N TRP A 84 -4.12 15.95 -17.10
CA TRP A 84 -4.30 15.25 -18.37
C TRP A 84 -2.98 14.76 -18.95
N ASP A 85 -1.91 15.51 -18.76
CA ASP A 85 -0.58 15.12 -19.20
C ASP A 85 -0.13 13.89 -18.41
N MET A 86 -0.36 13.87 -17.09
CA MET A 86 -0.13 12.69 -16.27
C MET A 86 -0.97 11.48 -16.73
N VAL A 87 -2.23 11.67 -17.12
CA VAL A 87 -3.05 10.58 -17.68
C VAL A 87 -2.45 10.07 -18.98
N GLN A 88 -2.02 10.96 -19.87
CA GLN A 88 -1.40 10.62 -21.15
C GLN A 88 -0.09 9.86 -20.95
N ASP A 89 0.76 10.29 -20.02
CA ASP A 89 2.00 9.60 -19.67
C ASP A 89 1.73 8.17 -19.16
N ARG A 90 0.71 7.99 -18.32
CA ARG A 90 0.30 6.67 -17.81
C ARG A 90 -0.29 5.76 -18.90
N LEU A 91 -0.89 6.33 -19.94
CA LEU A 91 -1.37 5.58 -21.11
C LEU A 91 -0.21 5.19 -22.03
N ASN A 92 0.77 6.07 -22.21
CA ASN A 92 1.96 5.79 -23.02
C ASN A 92 2.86 4.75 -22.35
N ASP A 93 3.05 4.83 -21.03
CA ASP A 93 3.80 3.86 -20.23
C ASP A 93 2.86 2.81 -19.60
N PHE A 94 1.83 2.37 -20.33
CA PHE A 94 0.83 1.46 -19.76
C PHE A 94 1.45 0.12 -19.33
N VAL A 95 2.38 -0.41 -20.13
CA VAL A 95 3.02 -1.71 -19.85
C VAL A 95 4.15 -1.57 -18.83
N GLY A 96 5.03 -0.58 -18.99
CA GLY A 96 6.18 -0.39 -18.09
C GLY A 96 5.75 -0.10 -16.66
N GLY A 97 4.77 0.80 -16.47
CA GLY A 97 4.19 1.10 -15.16
C GLY A 97 3.44 -0.06 -14.49
N ARG A 98 3.29 -1.22 -15.15
CA ARG A 98 2.60 -2.41 -14.63
C ARG A 98 3.51 -3.63 -14.49
N MET A 99 4.81 -3.48 -14.74
CA MET A 99 5.77 -4.57 -14.56
C MET A 99 5.89 -5.04 -13.10
N GLU A 100 5.44 -4.24 -12.13
CA GLU A 100 5.36 -4.64 -10.72
C GLU A 100 4.17 -5.57 -10.39
N ILE A 101 3.17 -5.69 -11.27
CA ILE A 101 1.95 -6.49 -10.98
C ILE A 101 2.25 -7.96 -10.67
N PRO A 102 3.11 -8.67 -11.44
CA PRO A 102 3.46 -10.06 -11.11
C PRO A 102 4.09 -10.20 -9.73
N ILE A 103 4.94 -9.25 -9.33
CA ILE A 103 5.58 -9.22 -8.01
C ILE A 103 4.51 -9.08 -6.93
N MET A 104 3.64 -8.08 -7.08
CA MET A 104 2.52 -7.87 -6.16
C MET A 104 1.57 -9.07 -6.10
N PHE A 105 1.40 -9.80 -7.21
CA PHE A 105 0.55 -10.98 -7.26
C PHE A 105 1.10 -12.13 -6.40
N PHE A 106 2.36 -12.52 -6.58
CA PHE A 106 2.98 -13.58 -5.77
C PHE A 106 3.14 -13.18 -4.31
N MET A 107 3.53 -11.92 -4.06
CA MET A 107 3.56 -11.34 -2.72
C MET A 107 2.19 -11.41 -2.07
N GLY A 108 1.14 -10.98 -2.78
CA GLY A 108 -0.23 -10.97 -2.27
C GLY A 108 -0.72 -12.35 -1.85
N ILE A 109 -0.44 -13.39 -2.65
CA ILE A 109 -0.75 -14.78 -2.29
C ILE A 109 0.03 -15.20 -1.04
N GLY A 110 1.34 -14.97 -1.00
CA GLY A 110 2.18 -15.34 0.13
C GLY A 110 1.73 -14.67 1.43
N LEU A 111 1.53 -13.36 1.41
CA LEU A 111 1.12 -12.57 2.58
C LEU A 111 -0.31 -12.88 3.03
N PHE A 112 -1.24 -13.11 2.09
CA PHE A 112 -2.58 -13.56 2.43
C PHE A 112 -2.53 -14.90 3.17
N LEU A 113 -1.76 -15.86 2.67
CA LEU A 113 -1.64 -17.18 3.30
C LEU A 113 -0.95 -17.08 4.67
N VAL A 114 0.09 -16.25 4.82
CA VAL A 114 0.68 -15.97 6.14
C VAL A 114 -0.38 -15.41 7.10
N GLY A 115 -1.15 -14.42 6.65
CA GLY A 115 -2.26 -13.84 7.42
C GLY A 115 -3.30 -14.89 7.83
N ALA A 116 -3.70 -15.76 6.91
CA ALA A 116 -4.64 -16.86 7.19
C ALA A 116 -4.07 -17.86 8.22
N HIS A 117 -2.79 -18.21 8.12
CA HIS A 117 -2.12 -19.07 9.10
C HIS A 117 -2.03 -18.40 10.47
N LEU A 118 -1.72 -17.09 10.54
CA LEU A 118 -1.72 -16.33 11.78
C LEU A 118 -3.11 -16.25 12.41
N TYR A 119 -4.14 -16.08 11.59
CA TYR A 119 -5.54 -16.11 12.02
C TYR A 119 -5.89 -17.46 12.64
N HIS A 120 -5.60 -18.57 11.95
CA HIS A 120 -5.82 -19.92 12.48
C HIS A 120 -4.96 -20.24 13.71
N ALA A 121 -3.78 -19.65 13.84
CA ALA A 121 -2.94 -19.74 15.03
C ALA A 121 -3.49 -18.93 16.23
N GLY A 122 -4.63 -18.24 16.07
CA GLY A 122 -5.29 -17.52 17.14
C GLY A 122 -4.61 -16.20 17.48
N ILE A 123 -4.07 -15.48 16.49
CA ILE A 123 -3.42 -14.18 16.73
C ILE A 123 -4.35 -13.17 17.41
N PHE A 124 -5.67 -13.27 17.19
CA PHE A 124 -6.70 -12.45 17.84
C PHE A 124 -7.23 -13.05 19.16
N ASP A 125 -6.92 -14.30 19.46
CA ASP A 125 -7.36 -14.98 20.67
C ASP A 125 -6.47 -14.62 21.87
N GLU A 126 -6.97 -14.80 23.10
CA GLU A 126 -6.16 -14.62 24.32
C GLU A 126 -4.90 -15.50 24.32
N ARG A 127 -5.02 -16.75 23.86
CA ARG A 127 -3.92 -17.73 23.74
C ARG A 127 -2.78 -17.29 22.82
N GLY A 128 -3.05 -16.37 21.88
CA GLY A 128 -2.07 -15.86 20.92
C GLY A 128 -1.03 -14.88 21.50
N ARG A 129 -1.01 -14.66 22.82
CA ARG A 129 -0.10 -13.66 23.45
C ARG A 129 1.37 -13.87 23.10
N LYS A 130 1.87 -15.10 23.19
CA LYS A 130 3.28 -15.40 22.88
C LYS A 130 3.59 -15.14 21.40
N LEU A 131 2.69 -15.54 20.51
CA LEU A 131 2.80 -15.31 19.06
C LEU A 131 2.87 -13.81 18.75
N ARG A 132 1.96 -13.00 19.32
CA ARG A 132 1.96 -11.55 19.14
C ARG A 132 3.26 -10.90 19.60
N LEU A 133 3.75 -11.27 20.79
CA LEU A 133 5.00 -10.73 21.32
C LEU A 133 6.21 -11.09 20.45
N TRP A 134 6.27 -12.31 19.94
CA TRP A 134 7.32 -12.72 19.01
C TRP A 134 7.29 -11.92 17.71
N ILE A 135 6.11 -11.78 17.09
CA ILE A 135 5.95 -11.00 15.86
C ILE A 135 6.31 -9.53 16.09
N MET A 136 5.84 -8.93 17.18
CA MET A 136 6.17 -7.55 17.54
C MET A 136 7.66 -7.36 17.80
N THR A 137 8.31 -8.30 18.49
CA THR A 137 9.75 -8.24 18.78
C THR A 137 10.56 -8.33 17.49
N LEU A 138 10.19 -9.25 16.60
CA LEU A 138 10.83 -9.37 15.29
C LEU A 138 10.62 -8.11 14.46
N ALA A 139 9.38 -7.61 14.39
CA ALA A 139 9.04 -6.47 13.54
C ALA A 139 9.58 -5.13 14.06
N PHE A 140 9.40 -4.83 15.33
CA PHE A 140 9.84 -3.54 15.90
C PHE A 140 11.26 -3.60 16.45
N GLY A 141 11.73 -4.74 16.91
CA GLY A 141 13.09 -4.91 17.44
C GLY A 141 14.14 -5.18 16.37
N VAL A 142 13.76 -5.80 15.24
CA VAL A 142 14.68 -6.06 14.11
C VAL A 142 14.22 -5.35 12.85
N GLY A 143 12.95 -5.49 12.47
CA GLY A 143 12.42 -4.94 11.21
C GLY A 143 12.57 -3.42 11.08
N VAL A 144 12.18 -2.65 12.10
CA VAL A 144 12.32 -1.18 12.09
C VAL A 144 13.78 -0.73 12.06
N PRO A 145 14.68 -1.22 12.96
CA PRO A 145 16.09 -0.86 12.89
C PRO A 145 16.76 -1.20 11.55
N VAL A 146 16.43 -2.36 10.97
CA VAL A 146 16.96 -2.76 9.66
C VAL A 146 16.40 -1.85 8.55
N ASP A 147 15.10 -1.57 8.56
CA ASP A 147 14.47 -0.66 7.59
C ASP A 147 15.13 0.73 7.62
N TRP A 148 15.31 1.29 8.82
CA TRP A 148 15.96 2.58 9.00
C TRP A 148 17.45 2.54 8.62
N ALA A 149 18.19 1.51 9.01
CA ALA A 149 19.59 1.37 8.62
C ALA A 149 19.74 1.32 7.10
N CYS A 150 18.89 0.56 6.40
CA CYS A 150 18.88 0.52 4.94
C CYS A 150 18.61 1.91 4.34
N ARG A 151 17.59 2.61 4.82
CA ARG A 151 17.21 3.95 4.31
C ARG A 151 18.23 5.05 4.62
N LEU A 152 18.97 4.94 5.73
CA LEU A 152 19.90 5.97 6.17
C LEU A 152 21.34 5.72 5.71
N LEU A 153 21.76 4.46 5.59
CA LEU A 153 23.15 4.10 5.30
C LEU A 153 23.38 3.72 3.84
N VAL A 154 22.39 3.12 3.18
CA VAL A 154 22.50 2.59 1.81
C VAL A 154 21.20 2.80 1.01
N PRO A 155 20.66 4.04 0.95
CA PRO A 155 19.37 4.31 0.31
C PRO A 155 19.34 3.90 -1.17
N ASP A 156 20.44 4.11 -1.90
CA ASP A 156 20.50 3.88 -3.34
C ASP A 156 20.44 2.41 -3.77
N TYR A 157 20.68 1.47 -2.84
CA TYR A 157 20.80 0.04 -3.14
C TYR A 157 19.72 -0.81 -2.48
N THR A 158 18.90 -0.24 -1.62
CA THR A 158 17.95 -1.00 -0.78
C THR A 158 16.50 -0.60 -1.00
N GLY A 159 16.20 0.13 -2.08
CA GLY A 159 14.85 0.59 -2.40
C GLY A 159 13.83 -0.56 -2.47
N ALA A 160 14.12 -1.63 -3.20
CA ALA A 160 13.17 -2.74 -3.34
C ALA A 160 13.08 -3.57 -2.05
N ILE A 161 14.22 -3.87 -1.40
CA ILE A 161 14.23 -4.52 -0.07
C ILE A 161 13.40 -3.74 0.95
N THR A 162 13.62 -2.43 1.05
CA THR A 162 12.93 -1.61 2.06
C THR A 162 11.43 -1.50 1.79
N ARG A 163 11.04 -1.40 0.52
CA ARG A 163 9.65 -1.31 0.08
C ARG A 163 8.89 -2.63 0.24
N TYR A 164 9.51 -3.75 -0.07
CA TYR A 164 8.79 -5.02 -0.25
C TYR A 164 9.07 -6.07 0.83
N ILE A 165 10.17 -5.95 1.59
CA ILE A 165 10.57 -6.93 2.61
C ILE A 165 10.42 -6.34 4.02
N THR A 166 11.18 -5.30 4.34
CA THR A 166 11.18 -4.73 5.71
C THR A 166 9.84 -4.07 6.02
N SER A 167 9.25 -3.32 5.08
CA SER A 167 7.91 -2.73 5.24
C SER A 167 6.84 -3.79 5.52
N THR A 168 6.91 -4.93 4.84
CA THR A 168 6.02 -6.08 5.05
C THR A 168 6.19 -6.68 6.44
N LEU A 169 7.43 -6.80 6.93
CA LEU A 169 7.71 -7.25 8.28
C LEU A 169 7.14 -6.29 9.33
N VAL A 170 7.30 -4.98 9.14
CA VAL A 170 6.71 -3.94 10.00
C VAL A 170 5.18 -4.02 9.98
N ALA A 171 4.56 -4.27 8.82
CA ALA A 171 3.12 -4.44 8.71
C ALA A 171 2.58 -5.59 9.56
N PHE A 172 3.29 -6.73 9.64
CA PHE A 172 2.93 -7.81 10.55
C PHE A 172 3.11 -7.43 12.03
N GLY A 173 4.12 -6.60 12.35
CA GLY A 173 4.26 -6.00 13.68
C GLY A 173 3.06 -5.15 14.07
N ILE A 174 2.59 -4.30 13.15
CA ILE A 174 1.38 -3.48 13.32
C ILE A 174 0.16 -4.37 13.48
N LEU A 175 -0.01 -5.43 12.66
CA LEU A 175 -1.09 -6.41 12.81
C LEU A 175 -1.08 -7.04 14.21
N ALA A 176 0.07 -7.50 14.69
CA ALA A 176 0.20 -8.10 16.00
C ALA A 176 -0.10 -7.11 17.14
N ALA A 177 0.28 -5.84 16.99
CA ALA A 177 -0.04 -4.78 17.93
C ALA A 177 -1.55 -4.48 17.97
N VAL A 178 -2.21 -4.39 16.82
CA VAL A 178 -3.67 -4.24 16.71
C VAL A 178 -4.38 -5.44 17.32
N ALA A 179 -3.93 -6.65 17.03
CA ALA A 179 -4.47 -7.87 17.61
C ALA A 179 -4.28 -7.89 19.14
N ALA A 180 -3.13 -7.41 19.65
CA ALA A 180 -2.87 -7.31 21.09
C ALA A 180 -3.78 -6.28 21.77
N PHE A 181 -4.07 -5.17 21.08
CA PHE A 181 -5.00 -4.15 21.56
C PHE A 181 -6.43 -4.70 21.68
N HIS A 182 -6.89 -5.45 20.67
CA HIS A 182 -8.24 -6.01 20.65
C HIS A 182 -8.42 -7.20 21.60
N ALA A 183 -7.43 -8.10 21.68
CA ALA A 183 -7.49 -9.30 22.53
C ALA A 183 -7.54 -9.02 24.04
N ARG A 184 -7.35 -7.75 24.47
CA ARG A 184 -7.32 -7.35 25.88
C ARG A 184 -8.48 -6.47 26.31
N LYS A 185 -9.33 -6.03 25.39
CA LYS A 185 -10.35 -5.01 25.66
C LYS A 185 -11.71 -5.41 25.13
N THR A 186 -12.70 -5.47 26.03
CA THR A 186 -14.13 -5.54 25.68
C THR A 186 -14.65 -4.21 25.12
N ASP A 187 -14.04 -3.08 25.51
CA ASP A 187 -14.33 -1.76 24.96
C ASP A 187 -13.09 -1.15 24.27
N THR A 188 -13.23 -0.82 22.99
CA THR A 188 -12.15 -0.31 22.14
C THR A 188 -11.86 1.18 22.35
N GLY A 189 -12.71 1.88 23.13
CA GLY A 189 -12.55 3.30 23.47
C GLY A 189 -12.60 4.23 22.25
N ILE A 190 -12.24 5.50 22.45
CA ILE A 190 -12.31 6.53 21.39
C ILE A 190 -11.39 6.17 20.22
N LEU A 191 -10.15 5.77 20.50
CA LEU A 191 -9.16 5.45 19.47
C LEU A 191 -9.58 4.22 18.66
N GLY A 192 -10.03 3.15 19.31
CA GLY A 192 -10.48 1.96 18.60
C GLY A 192 -11.77 2.18 17.82
N THR A 193 -12.68 3.01 18.32
CA THR A 193 -13.88 3.44 17.58
C THR A 193 -13.51 4.23 16.32
N ALA A 194 -12.59 5.19 16.44
CA ALA A 194 -12.11 5.99 15.31
C ALA A 194 -11.42 5.13 14.24
N LEU A 195 -10.52 4.24 14.64
CA LEU A 195 -9.85 3.33 13.71
C LEU A 195 -10.81 2.32 13.08
N SER A 196 -11.81 1.85 13.83
CA SER A 196 -12.87 0.98 13.28
C SER A 196 -13.72 1.71 12.24
N ALA A 197 -14.03 2.99 12.46
CA ALA A 197 -14.75 3.82 11.50
C ALA A 197 -13.98 3.98 10.18
N VAL A 198 -12.68 4.26 10.26
CA VAL A 198 -11.81 4.31 9.07
C VAL A 198 -11.75 2.94 8.38
N GLY A 199 -11.62 1.84 9.13
CA GLY A 199 -11.60 0.48 8.59
C GLY A 199 -12.88 0.12 7.82
N LYS A 200 -14.05 0.50 8.33
CA LYS A 200 -15.35 0.31 7.64
C LYS A 200 -15.47 1.14 6.36
N MET A 201 -14.66 2.18 6.21
CA MET A 201 -14.63 3.04 5.03
C MET A 201 -13.31 2.93 4.25
N ALA A 202 -12.54 1.84 4.44
CA ALA A 202 -11.15 1.75 3.97
C ALA A 202 -10.97 2.12 2.48
N LEU A 203 -11.82 1.63 1.58
CA LEU A 203 -11.76 1.96 0.16
C LEU A 203 -12.05 3.45 -0.12
N THR A 204 -13.05 4.01 0.58
CA THR A 204 -13.38 5.44 0.47
C THR A 204 -12.24 6.30 1.00
N CYS A 205 -11.69 5.95 2.18
CA CYS A 205 -10.56 6.63 2.78
C CYS A 205 -9.32 6.56 1.88
N TYR A 206 -9.05 5.41 1.26
CA TYR A 206 -7.95 5.25 0.32
C TYR A 206 -8.10 6.19 -0.90
N ILE A 207 -9.27 6.22 -1.53
CA ILE A 207 -9.53 7.09 -2.69
C ILE A 207 -9.42 8.56 -2.29
N LEU A 208 -10.07 8.96 -1.19
CA LEU A 208 -10.04 10.33 -0.71
C LEU A 208 -8.64 10.75 -0.27
N GLN A 209 -7.88 9.88 0.39
CA GLN A 209 -6.49 10.15 0.76
C GLN A 209 -5.66 10.45 -0.48
N ASN A 210 -5.74 9.61 -1.52
CA ASN A 210 -5.00 9.83 -2.77
C ASN A 210 -5.46 11.09 -3.50
N LEU A 211 -6.76 11.37 -3.51
CA LEU A 211 -7.32 12.57 -4.16
C LEU A 211 -6.88 13.84 -3.43
N VAL A 212 -7.05 13.89 -2.10
CA VAL A 212 -6.68 15.03 -1.28
C VAL A 212 -5.17 15.25 -1.30
N ALA A 213 -4.38 14.19 -1.18
CA ALA A 213 -2.92 14.28 -1.28
C ALA A 213 -2.49 14.78 -2.67
N SER A 214 -3.09 14.27 -3.75
CA SER A 214 -2.82 14.74 -5.11
C SER A 214 -3.11 16.24 -5.27
N ILE A 215 -4.27 16.71 -4.80
CA ILE A 215 -4.64 18.14 -4.86
C ILE A 215 -3.67 19.00 -4.03
N ILE A 216 -3.22 18.51 -2.88
CA ILE A 216 -2.30 19.26 -2.02
C ILE A 216 -0.89 19.31 -2.61
N PHE A 217 -0.35 18.17 -3.01
CA PHE A 217 1.08 18.06 -3.34
C PHE A 217 1.39 18.30 -4.82
N TYR A 218 0.51 17.98 -5.76
CA TYR A 218 0.78 18.15 -7.20
C TYR A 218 0.64 19.61 -7.64
N ASP A 219 1.39 19.95 -8.69
CA ASP A 219 1.50 21.32 -9.22
C ASP A 219 0.20 21.83 -9.84
N TRP A 220 -0.61 20.96 -10.46
CA TRP A 220 -1.95 21.32 -10.91
C TRP A 220 -2.93 21.68 -9.78
N GLY A 221 -2.60 21.31 -8.53
CA GLY A 221 -3.38 21.61 -7.34
C GLY A 221 -2.83 22.81 -6.58
N PHE A 222 -2.32 22.58 -5.36
CA PHE A 222 -1.67 23.61 -4.56
C PHE A 222 -0.14 23.67 -4.72
N GLY A 223 0.46 22.65 -5.34
CA GLY A 223 1.91 22.56 -5.56
C GLY A 223 2.71 22.60 -4.26
N VAL A 224 2.16 22.08 -3.15
CA VAL A 224 2.79 22.19 -1.83
C VAL A 224 4.14 21.48 -1.80
N ALA A 225 4.33 20.43 -2.59
CA ALA A 225 5.61 19.72 -2.70
C ALA A 225 6.77 20.67 -3.07
N ASN A 226 6.56 21.56 -4.04
CA ASN A 226 7.57 22.55 -4.44
C ASN A 226 7.75 23.65 -3.39
N ARG A 227 6.73 23.97 -2.60
CA ARG A 227 6.78 25.03 -1.57
C ARG A 227 7.48 24.62 -0.29
N ILE A 228 7.40 23.35 0.08
CA ILE A 228 8.01 22.81 1.30
C ILE A 228 9.39 22.20 1.06
N ALA A 229 9.86 22.21 -0.19
CA ALA A 229 11.16 21.68 -0.58
C ALA A 229 12.30 22.36 0.20
N GLY A 230 13.22 21.56 0.73
CA GLY A 230 14.33 21.99 1.59
C GLY A 230 14.46 21.13 2.86
N ASP A 231 15.25 21.60 3.81
CA ASP A 231 15.67 20.82 5.00
C ASP A 231 14.50 20.34 5.88
N ASN A 232 13.38 21.07 5.86
CA ASN A 232 12.19 20.76 6.66
C ASN A 232 11.10 20.00 5.89
N THR A 233 11.40 19.49 4.68
CA THR A 233 10.40 18.81 3.83
C THR A 233 9.72 17.66 4.56
N VAL A 234 10.50 16.83 5.27
CA VAL A 234 9.99 15.66 6.00
C VAL A 234 9.01 16.09 7.10
N TRP A 235 9.38 17.10 7.89
CA TRP A 235 8.54 17.62 8.96
C TRP A 235 7.22 18.18 8.43
N TRP A 236 7.26 19.00 7.40
CA TRP A 236 6.04 19.56 6.79
C TRP A 236 5.16 18.48 6.16
N THR A 237 5.76 17.49 5.50
CA THR A 237 5.04 16.35 4.92
C THR A 237 4.31 15.56 6.01
N MET A 238 4.98 15.30 7.14
CA MET A 238 4.35 14.62 8.29
C MET A 238 3.18 15.42 8.86
N VAL A 239 3.33 16.74 9.04
CA VAL A 239 2.26 17.61 9.56
C VAL A 239 1.05 17.61 8.63
N ILE A 240 1.26 17.77 7.33
CA ILE A 240 0.18 17.74 6.32
C ILE A 240 -0.50 16.37 6.32
N TYR A 241 0.28 15.29 6.34
CA TYR A 241 -0.27 13.93 6.37
C TYR A 241 -1.10 13.65 7.63
N LEU A 242 -0.65 14.12 8.80
CA LEU A 242 -1.43 14.05 10.04
C LEU A 242 -2.75 14.85 9.93
N GLY A 243 -2.73 16.00 9.25
CA GLY A 243 -3.93 16.77 8.92
C GLY A 243 -4.90 15.99 8.03
N ILE A 244 -4.41 15.36 6.96
CA ILE A 244 -5.21 14.51 6.07
C ILE A 244 -5.79 13.32 6.86
N ALA A 245 -4.97 12.64 7.67
CA ALA A 245 -5.41 11.51 8.48
C ALA A 245 -6.51 11.93 9.48
N GLY A 246 -6.33 13.06 10.18
CA GLY A 246 -7.32 13.61 11.09
C GLY A 246 -8.63 13.97 10.39
N PHE A 247 -8.54 14.61 9.21
CA PHE A 247 -9.69 14.90 8.37
C PHE A 247 -10.45 13.62 7.97
N LEU A 248 -9.75 12.59 7.51
CA LEU A 248 -10.36 11.32 7.12
C LEU A 248 -11.00 10.59 8.30
N ILE A 249 -10.35 10.58 9.47
CA ILE A 249 -10.94 10.02 10.70
C ILE A 249 -12.23 10.75 11.07
N GLY A 250 -12.21 12.08 11.09
CA GLY A 250 -13.38 12.90 11.39
C GLY A 250 -14.51 12.66 10.38
N LEU A 251 -14.18 12.64 9.09
CA LEU A 251 -15.12 12.33 8.02
C LEU A 251 -15.74 10.94 8.20
N SER A 252 -14.94 9.91 8.51
CA SER A 252 -15.45 8.55 8.74
C SER A 252 -16.39 8.47 9.93
N LEU A 253 -16.09 9.16 11.02
CA LEU A 253 -16.93 9.20 12.22
C LEU A 253 -18.26 9.92 11.95
N VAL A 254 -18.21 11.08 11.29
CA VAL A 254 -19.41 11.85 10.94
C VAL A 254 -20.25 11.09 9.93
N TRP A 255 -19.64 10.53 8.89
CA TRP A 255 -20.33 9.79 7.84
C TRP A 255 -21.10 8.58 8.39
N LEU A 256 -20.44 7.75 9.20
CA LEU A 256 -21.05 6.54 9.76
C LEU A 256 -22.14 6.84 10.81
N ARG A 257 -22.24 8.08 11.29
CA ARG A 257 -23.37 8.53 12.10
C ARG A 257 -24.66 8.68 11.28
N PHE A 258 -24.53 9.05 10.01
CA PHE A 258 -25.68 9.30 9.12
C PHE A 258 -25.94 8.14 8.14
N PHE A 259 -24.89 7.45 7.69
CA PHE A 259 -24.97 6.44 6.65
C PHE A 259 -24.39 5.10 7.11
N LYS A 260 -25.12 4.00 6.83
CA LYS A 260 -24.70 2.64 7.22
C LYS A 260 -23.62 2.02 6.32
N ARG A 261 -23.38 2.60 5.14
CA ARG A 261 -22.44 2.09 4.12
C ARG A 261 -21.42 3.17 3.77
N SER A 262 -20.24 2.77 3.31
CA SER A 262 -19.23 3.72 2.83
C SER A 262 -19.70 4.39 1.53
N LEU A 263 -19.18 5.59 1.24
CA LEU A 263 -19.57 6.38 0.06
C LEU A 263 -19.40 5.59 -1.24
N VAL A 264 -18.25 4.92 -1.38
CA VAL A 264 -17.93 4.16 -2.59
C VAL A 264 -18.79 2.91 -2.71
N GLU A 265 -19.07 2.21 -1.60
CA GLU A 265 -19.99 1.06 -1.64
C GLU A 265 -21.41 1.48 -2.02
N TRP A 266 -21.87 2.64 -1.54
CA TRP A 266 -23.17 3.18 -1.92
C TRP A 266 -23.26 3.46 -3.42
N LEU A 267 -22.22 4.11 -3.98
CA LEU A 267 -22.12 4.36 -5.42
C LEU A 267 -22.05 3.05 -6.23
N TRP A 268 -21.22 2.11 -5.78
CA TRP A 268 -21.04 0.82 -6.45
C TRP A 268 -22.36 0.04 -6.53
N HIS A 269 -23.08 -0.08 -5.42
CA HIS A 269 -24.37 -0.76 -5.39
C HIS A 269 -25.39 -0.05 -6.27
N GLY A 270 -25.47 1.28 -6.21
CA GLY A 270 -26.38 2.05 -7.07
C GLY A 270 -26.11 1.84 -8.56
N MET A 271 -24.83 1.81 -8.96
CA MET A 271 -24.44 1.53 -10.34
C MET A 271 -24.78 0.09 -10.75
N PHE A 272 -24.46 -0.89 -9.90
CA PHE A 272 -24.73 -2.30 -10.19
C PHE A 272 -26.23 -2.59 -10.34
N ASP A 273 -27.05 -2.05 -9.43
CA ASP A 273 -28.49 -2.22 -9.45
C ASP A 273 -29.11 -1.54 -10.68
N GLY A 274 -28.60 -0.35 -11.04
CA GLY A 274 -29.02 0.37 -12.24
C GLY A 274 -28.71 -0.38 -13.55
N ILE A 275 -27.51 -0.96 -13.66
CA ILE A 275 -27.11 -1.77 -14.83
C ILE A 275 -27.93 -3.05 -14.91
N SER A 276 -28.10 -3.76 -13.78
CA SER A 276 -28.89 -5.00 -13.72
C SER A 276 -30.34 -4.75 -14.16
N ALA A 277 -30.98 -3.71 -13.62
CA ALA A 277 -32.33 -3.32 -14.02
C ALA A 277 -32.43 -2.92 -15.51
N ALA A 278 -31.38 -2.32 -16.09
CA ALA A 278 -31.35 -2.00 -17.51
C ALA A 278 -31.23 -3.25 -18.39
N LEU A 279 -30.43 -4.24 -17.96
CA LEU A 279 -30.28 -5.53 -18.64
C LEU A 279 -31.57 -6.35 -18.60
N ASP A 280 -32.23 -6.41 -17.45
CA ASP A 280 -33.50 -7.12 -17.28
C ASP A 280 -34.58 -6.54 -18.21
N ARG A 281 -34.69 -5.21 -18.27
CA ARG A 281 -35.61 -4.52 -19.20
C ARG A 281 -35.30 -4.83 -20.67
N ARG A 282 -34.02 -5.00 -21.03
CA ARG A 282 -33.61 -5.34 -22.40
C ARG A 282 -33.96 -6.78 -22.74
N GLN A 283 -33.75 -7.72 -21.82
CA GLN A 283 -34.13 -9.13 -22.02
C GLN A 283 -35.64 -9.30 -22.18
N GLN A 284 -36.44 -8.63 -21.35
CA GLN A 284 -37.90 -8.66 -21.46
C GLN A 284 -38.40 -8.16 -22.83
N ARG A 285 -37.80 -7.09 -23.38
CA ARG A 285 -38.13 -6.58 -24.73
C ARG A 285 -37.75 -7.53 -25.88
N ILE A 286 -36.72 -8.36 -25.69
CA ILE A 286 -36.30 -9.35 -26.69
C ILE A 286 -37.24 -10.56 -26.64
N GLN A 287 -37.67 -10.99 -25.45
CA GLN A 287 -38.59 -12.12 -25.28
C GLN A 287 -40.03 -11.80 -25.69
N SER A 288 -40.42 -10.51 -25.69
CA SER A 288 -41.74 -10.06 -26.12
C SER A 288 -41.86 -9.78 -27.63
N ARG A 289 -40.82 -10.06 -28.41
CA ARG A 289 -40.78 -9.91 -29.88
C ARG A 289 -40.71 -11.28 -30.52
#